data_AF-A0A954U6R5-F1
#
_entry.id   AF-A0A954U6R5-F1
#
_cell.length_a   1.000
_cell.length_b   1.000
_cell.length_c   1.000
_cell.angle_alpha   90.00
_cell.angle_beta   90.00
_cell.angle_gamma   90.00
#
_symmetry.space_group_name_H-M   'P 1'
#
loop_
_entity.id
_entity.type
_entity.pdbx_description
1 polymer ?
#
loop_
_entity_poly.entity_id
_entity_poly.type
_entity_poly.pdbx_seq_one_letter_code
_entity_poly.pdbx_strand_id
1 'polypeptide(L)'
;MNDYEPATKQPRASIGVIIAVLLVLMLLAVFACGGVAALFFLASARVPQAMPTPTINAIPTPQPYASPGVNRLSMARNLIRQSQYQEAIMELDVGLTEATDINTRHGLLNQYAWLLATCPHDQIRDGERAVTLAEEACSLSGYRQSAYVDTLAAAHAEAGDFAKAIQWQEQALSLAGPNADQGFRDRLARYENRTPYREGPNFQALPADPVPEPNADTRENELEPKKADTEPPTDKPTESNTEAEAETEPVSEPDENTST
;
A
#
# COMPACT_ATOMS: atom_id res chain seq x y z
N MET A 1 -13.45 -18.86 113.62
CA MET A 1 -14.51 -18.47 112.67
C MET A 1 -14.28 -17.02 112.31
N ASN A 2 -13.73 -16.75 111.12
CA ASN A 2 -14.03 -15.50 110.43
C ASN A 2 -13.85 -15.72 108.95
N ASP A 3 -14.88 -15.28 108.25
CA ASP A 3 -15.35 -15.81 106.99
C ASP A 3 -14.54 -15.33 105.79
N TYR A 4 -14.48 -16.25 104.85
CA TYR A 4 -13.98 -16.11 103.50
C TYR A 4 -14.91 -15.17 102.71
N GLU A 5 -14.40 -14.03 102.28
CA GLU A 5 -15.04 -13.20 101.25
C GLU A 5 -14.46 -13.62 99.89
N PRO A 6 -15.26 -14.24 98.98
CA PRO A 6 -14.72 -14.71 97.71
C PRO A 6 -14.42 -13.54 96.78
N ALA A 7 -13.15 -13.41 96.40
CA ALA A 7 -12.73 -12.52 95.32
C ALA A 7 -13.52 -12.84 94.04
N THR A 8 -14.32 -11.88 93.59
CA THR A 8 -15.11 -11.93 92.36
C THR A 8 -14.22 -12.27 91.17
N LYS A 9 -14.55 -13.38 90.50
CA LYS A 9 -13.86 -13.90 89.33
C LYS A 9 -13.96 -12.89 88.19
N GLN A 10 -12.92 -12.10 87.99
CA GLN A 10 -12.80 -11.15 86.89
C GLN A 10 -13.01 -11.92 85.56
N PRO A 11 -13.87 -11.44 84.64
CA PRO A 11 -14.12 -12.16 83.40
C PRO A 11 -12.82 -12.20 82.59
N ARG A 12 -12.21 -13.40 82.52
CA ARG A 12 -11.13 -13.69 81.58
C ARG A 12 -11.76 -13.61 80.20
N ALA A 13 -11.52 -12.51 79.49
CA ALA A 13 -11.86 -12.42 78.07
C ALA A 13 -11.30 -13.68 77.40
N SER A 14 -12.17 -14.45 76.73
CA SER A 14 -11.72 -15.65 76.03
C SER A 14 -10.71 -15.24 74.97
N ILE A 15 -9.72 -16.11 74.71
CA ILE A 15 -8.66 -15.85 73.73
C ILE A 15 -9.28 -15.41 72.38
N GLY A 16 -10.44 -15.96 72.01
CA GLY A 16 -11.19 -15.56 70.82
C GLY A 16 -11.66 -14.10 70.82
N VAL A 17 -12.10 -13.55 71.96
CA VAL A 17 -12.49 -12.13 72.06
C VAL A 17 -11.28 -11.22 71.95
N ILE A 18 -10.14 -11.61 72.53
CA ILE A 18 -8.89 -10.84 72.43
C ILE A 18 -8.41 -10.82 70.97
N ILE A 19 -8.45 -11.95 70.27
CA ILE A 19 -8.07 -12.02 68.84
C ILE A 19 -9.03 -11.19 67.99
N ALA A 20 -10.34 -11.25 68.23
CA ALA A 20 -11.31 -10.45 67.50
C ALA A 20 -11.08 -8.94 67.67
N VAL A 21 -10.83 -8.48 68.90
CA VAL A 21 -10.50 -7.07 69.19
C VAL A 21 -9.20 -6.66 68.51
N LEU A 22 -8.17 -7.52 68.53
CA LEU A 22 -6.90 -7.24 67.84
C LEU A 22 -7.07 -7.18 66.32
N LEU A 23 -7.88 -8.05 65.71
CA LEU A 23 -8.16 -8.02 64.27
C LEU A 23 -8.95 -6.77 63.87
N VAL A 24 -9.93 -6.36 64.66
CA VAL A 24 -10.68 -5.11 64.44
C VAL A 24 -9.76 -3.90 64.59
N LEU A 25 -8.90 -3.87 65.61
CA LEU A 25 -7.90 -2.80 65.77
C LEU A 25 -6.88 -2.78 64.62
N MET A 26 -6.46 -3.94 64.10
CA MET A 26 -5.59 -4.01 62.92
C MET A 26 -6.29 -3.49 61.67
N LEU A 27 -7.54 -3.86 61.43
CA LEU A 27 -8.34 -3.35 60.30
C LEU A 27 -8.56 -1.84 60.38
N LEU A 28 -8.85 -1.31 61.58
CA LEU A 28 -8.96 0.13 61.80
C LEU A 28 -7.62 0.86 61.60
N ALA A 29 -6.49 0.26 61.98
CA ALA A 29 -5.16 0.82 61.74
C ALA A 29 -4.77 0.82 60.25
N VAL A 30 -5.18 -0.21 59.49
CA VAL A 30 -4.99 -0.26 58.03
C VAL A 30 -5.79 0.85 57.35
N PHE A 31 -7.01 1.14 57.81
CA PHE A 31 -7.81 2.27 57.30
C PHE A 31 -7.26 3.64 57.73
N ALA A 32 -6.73 3.77 58.95
CA ALA A 32 -6.11 5.02 59.43
C ALA A 32 -4.77 5.35 58.74
N CYS A 33 -4.05 4.33 58.24
CA CYS A 33 -2.78 4.53 57.53
C CYS A 33 -2.93 4.54 55.99
N GLY A 34 -3.96 3.89 55.45
CA GLY A 34 -4.20 3.79 54.00
C GLY A 34 -4.86 5.00 53.35
N GLY A 35 -5.46 5.90 54.13
CA GLY A 35 -6.25 7.04 53.60
C GLY A 35 -5.45 8.27 53.16
N VAL A 36 -4.18 8.41 53.54
CA VAL A 36 -3.36 9.60 53.20
C VAL A 36 -2.11 9.27 52.38
N ALA A 37 -1.74 8.00 52.25
CA ALA A 37 -0.65 7.58 51.36
C ALA A 37 -1.08 7.48 49.88
N ALA A 38 -2.38 7.30 49.60
CA ALA A 38 -2.91 7.23 48.23
C ALA A 38 -2.99 8.60 47.52
N LEU A 39 -2.88 9.71 48.25
CA LEU A 39 -2.80 11.05 47.67
C LEU A 39 -1.38 11.63 47.60
N PHE A 40 -0.38 10.90 48.11
CA PHE A 40 1.03 11.31 48.02
C PHE A 40 1.86 10.47 47.04
N PHE A 41 1.29 9.40 46.48
CA PHE A 41 1.90 8.58 45.41
C PHE A 41 1.28 8.84 44.02
N LEU A 42 0.70 10.03 43.82
CA LEU A 42 0.38 10.61 42.51
C LEU A 42 1.15 11.92 42.28
N ALA A 43 2.31 12.09 42.91
CA ALA A 43 3.13 13.28 42.75
C ALA A 43 4.65 13.04 42.84
N SER A 44 5.13 11.81 42.69
CA SER A 44 6.47 11.60 42.13
C SER A 44 6.37 11.76 40.63
N ALA A 45 6.14 13.00 40.21
CA ALA A 45 6.57 13.46 38.91
C ALA A 45 8.01 12.95 38.77
N ARG A 46 8.18 11.95 37.91
CA ARG A 46 9.48 11.58 37.40
C ARG A 46 10.08 12.90 36.97
N VAL A 47 11.06 13.41 37.72
CA VAL A 47 11.90 14.51 37.24
C VAL A 47 12.28 14.04 35.85
N PRO A 48 11.82 14.70 34.78
CA PRO A 48 12.26 14.30 33.47
C PRO A 48 13.77 14.49 33.58
N GLN A 49 14.51 13.37 33.52
CA GLN A 49 15.92 13.44 33.18
C GLN A 49 15.92 14.37 31.98
N ALA A 50 16.57 15.52 32.12
CA ALA A 50 16.71 16.45 31.03
C ALA A 50 17.22 15.59 29.89
N MET A 51 16.33 15.35 28.91
CA MET A 51 16.73 14.73 27.66
C MET A 51 17.98 15.51 27.26
N PRO A 52 19.08 14.85 26.85
CA PRO A 52 20.17 15.60 26.23
C PRO A 52 19.47 16.49 25.23
N THR A 53 19.55 17.80 25.45
CA THR A 53 18.99 18.78 24.51
C THR A 53 19.42 18.25 23.17
N PRO A 54 18.52 17.94 22.23
CA PRO A 54 18.96 17.60 20.90
C PRO A 54 19.83 18.79 20.54
N THR A 55 21.14 18.56 20.48
CA THR A 55 22.04 19.55 19.93
C THR A 55 21.37 19.86 18.62
N ILE A 56 20.96 21.11 18.43
CA ILE A 56 20.42 21.60 17.17
C ILE A 56 21.60 21.52 16.20
N ASN A 57 21.86 20.30 15.75
CA ASN A 57 22.97 19.76 14.98
C ASN A 57 22.52 18.31 14.65
N ALA A 58 21.63 18.01 13.72
CA ALA A 58 21.03 18.80 12.68
C ALA A 58 19.63 18.22 12.48
N ILE A 59 18.59 19.02 12.73
CA ILE A 59 17.42 18.90 11.84
C ILE A 59 18.02 19.28 10.48
N PRO A 60 17.98 18.41 9.45
CA PRO A 60 18.40 18.86 8.12
C PRO A 60 17.58 20.12 7.87
N THR A 61 18.26 21.26 7.77
CA THR A 61 17.61 22.48 7.34
C THR A 61 16.77 22.10 6.12
N PRO A 62 15.48 22.48 6.07
CA PRO A 62 14.70 22.26 4.86
C PRO A 62 15.56 22.80 3.74
N GLN A 63 15.96 21.89 2.85
CA GLN A 63 16.95 22.20 1.83
C GLN A 63 16.40 23.42 1.10
N PRO A 64 17.11 24.56 1.04
CA PRO A 64 16.58 25.81 0.49
C PRO A 64 16.13 25.73 -0.98
N TYR A 65 16.34 24.57 -1.62
CA TYR A 65 16.02 24.25 -3.01
C TYR A 65 14.93 23.17 -3.19
N ALA A 66 14.40 22.55 -2.13
CA ALA A 66 13.32 21.59 -2.30
C ALA A 66 12.00 22.34 -2.58
N SER A 67 11.41 22.13 -3.75
CA SER A 67 10.10 22.71 -4.07
C SER A 67 9.09 22.30 -2.99
N PRO A 68 8.12 23.17 -2.63
CA PRO A 68 7.14 22.85 -1.59
C PRO A 68 6.52 21.46 -1.76
N GLY A 69 6.19 21.06 -2.99
CA GLY A 69 5.64 19.74 -3.31
C GLY A 69 6.56 18.55 -2.97
N VAL A 70 7.90 18.67 -3.09
CA VAL A 70 8.84 17.58 -2.73
C VAL A 70 8.84 17.34 -1.22
N ASN A 71 8.71 18.40 -0.43
CA ASN A 71 8.60 18.31 1.03
C ASN A 71 7.29 17.62 1.42
N ARG A 72 6.17 17.99 0.77
CA ARG A 72 4.84 17.38 0.99
C ARG A 72 4.83 15.88 0.68
N LEU A 73 5.40 15.48 -0.46
CA LEU A 73 5.50 14.08 -0.84
C LEU A 73 6.29 13.25 0.19
N SER A 74 7.41 13.79 0.67
CA SER A 74 8.22 13.11 1.69
C SER A 74 7.49 12.98 3.03
N MET A 75 6.73 14.01 3.42
CA MET A 75 5.88 13.99 4.61
C MET A 75 4.76 12.95 4.49
N ALA A 76 4.04 12.92 3.37
CA ALA A 76 2.99 11.93 3.11
C ALA A 76 3.52 10.49 3.24
N ARG A 77 4.69 10.17 2.66
CA ARG A 77 5.31 8.84 2.81
C ARG A 77 5.63 8.49 4.27
N ASN A 78 6.11 9.45 5.05
CA ASN A 78 6.37 9.24 6.47
C ASN A 78 5.09 8.98 7.26
N LEU A 79 4.00 9.65 6.92
CA LEU A 79 2.68 9.44 7.53
C LEU A 79 2.10 8.06 7.15
N ILE A 80 2.22 7.65 5.88
CA ILE A 80 1.81 6.31 5.41
C ILE A 80 2.54 5.22 6.19
N ARG A 81 3.87 5.35 6.37
CA ARG A 81 4.67 4.42 7.19
C ARG A 81 4.23 4.35 8.65
N GLN A 82 3.65 5.42 9.17
CA GLN A 82 3.09 5.49 10.52
C GLN A 82 1.62 5.08 10.57
N SER A 83 1.05 4.60 9.46
CA SER A 83 -0.37 4.26 9.31
C SER A 83 -1.32 5.46 9.52
N GLN A 84 -0.82 6.69 9.40
CA GLN A 84 -1.59 7.94 9.48
C GLN A 84 -2.10 8.31 8.08
N TYR A 85 -3.05 7.52 7.57
CA TYR A 85 -3.46 7.61 6.17
C TYR A 85 -4.28 8.86 5.84
N GLN A 86 -5.13 9.33 6.77
CA GLN A 86 -5.94 10.53 6.55
C GLN A 86 -5.06 11.78 6.47
N GLU A 87 -4.05 11.86 7.32
CA GLU A 87 -3.07 12.93 7.32
C GLU A 87 -2.18 12.86 6.08
N ALA A 88 -1.79 11.65 5.64
CA ALA A 88 -1.06 11.49 4.39
C ALA A 88 -1.87 12.00 3.19
N ILE A 89 -3.18 11.72 3.15
CA ILE A 89 -4.10 12.23 2.13
C ILE A 89 -4.11 13.75 2.09
N MET A 90 -4.22 14.41 3.25
CA MET A 90 -4.18 15.88 3.32
C MET A 90 -2.88 16.45 2.76
N GLU A 91 -1.73 15.84 3.10
CA GLU A 91 -0.44 16.28 2.59
C GLU A 91 -0.30 16.05 1.07
N LEU A 92 -0.89 14.99 0.53
CA LEU A 92 -0.93 14.73 -0.90
C LEU A 92 -1.81 15.74 -1.65
N ASP A 93 -2.99 16.07 -1.12
CA ASP A 93 -3.90 17.07 -1.69
C ASP A 93 -3.25 18.47 -1.70
N VAL A 94 -2.62 18.87 -0.59
CA VAL A 94 -1.88 20.15 -0.50
C VAL A 94 -0.68 20.12 -1.46
N GLY A 95 0.07 19.03 -1.49
CA GLY A 95 1.22 18.87 -2.39
C GLY A 95 0.83 19.02 -3.86
N LEU A 96 -0.29 18.44 -4.29
CA LEU A 96 -0.77 18.57 -5.67
C LEU A 96 -1.22 19.99 -6.04
N THR A 97 -1.67 20.76 -5.04
CA THR A 97 -2.04 22.17 -5.21
C THR A 97 -0.80 23.07 -5.31
N GLU A 98 0.25 22.75 -4.52
CA GLU A 98 1.49 23.53 -4.47
C GLU A 98 2.51 23.15 -5.57
N ALA A 99 2.38 21.97 -6.18
CA ALA A 99 3.33 21.46 -7.17
C ALA A 99 3.26 22.24 -8.49
N THR A 100 4.28 23.05 -8.77
CA THR A 100 4.43 23.81 -10.02
C THR A 100 5.26 23.08 -11.08
N ASP A 101 6.07 22.10 -10.68
CA ASP A 101 6.92 21.34 -11.58
C ASP A 101 6.34 19.94 -11.89
N ILE A 102 6.47 19.52 -13.15
CA ILE A 102 5.90 18.26 -13.64
C ILE A 102 6.49 17.04 -12.91
N ASN A 103 7.79 17.10 -12.57
CA ASN A 103 8.52 16.00 -11.96
C ASN A 103 7.98 15.66 -10.56
N THR A 104 7.70 16.68 -9.76
CA THR A 104 7.11 16.54 -8.43
C THR A 104 5.65 16.14 -8.52
N ARG A 105 4.91 16.72 -9.47
CA ARG A 105 3.47 16.46 -9.63
C ARG A 105 3.18 14.99 -9.92
N HIS A 106 3.87 14.37 -10.88
CA HIS A 106 3.63 12.96 -11.21
C HIS A 106 4.01 12.01 -10.05
N GLY A 107 5.00 12.38 -9.24
CA GLY A 107 5.36 11.63 -8.03
C GLY A 107 4.30 11.68 -6.93
N LEU A 108 3.68 12.84 -6.73
CA LEU A 108 2.55 13.02 -5.81
C LEU A 108 1.32 12.23 -6.27
N LEU A 109 0.96 12.35 -7.54
CA LEU A 109 -0.16 11.61 -8.14
C LEU A 109 0.02 10.11 -7.96
N ASN A 110 1.20 9.59 -8.28
CA ASN A 110 1.50 8.17 -8.12
C ASN A 110 1.39 7.72 -6.65
N GLN A 111 1.97 8.48 -5.72
CA GLN A 111 1.93 8.12 -4.30
C GLN A 111 0.49 8.10 -3.76
N TYR A 112 -0.35 9.02 -4.23
CA TYR A 112 -1.75 9.11 -3.86
C TYR A 112 -2.54 7.93 -4.45
N ALA A 113 -2.37 7.67 -5.74
CA ALA A 113 -3.00 6.53 -6.40
C ALA A 113 -2.65 5.20 -5.71
N TRP A 114 -1.37 4.99 -5.40
CA TRP A 114 -0.91 3.79 -4.70
C TRP A 114 -1.57 3.62 -3.32
N LEU A 115 -1.66 4.71 -2.54
CA LEU A 115 -2.33 4.69 -1.25
C LEU A 115 -3.81 4.31 -1.39
N LEU A 116 -4.54 4.96 -2.30
CA LEU A 116 -5.96 4.68 -2.52
C LEU A 116 -6.22 3.27 -3.09
N ALA A 117 -5.28 2.69 -3.84
CA ALA A 117 -5.43 1.35 -4.37
C ALA A 117 -5.11 0.25 -3.34
N THR A 118 -4.10 0.47 -2.50
CA THR A 118 -3.45 -0.62 -1.74
C THR A 118 -3.58 -0.49 -0.23
N CYS A 119 -4.12 0.61 0.30
CA CYS A 119 -4.23 0.81 1.74
C CYS A 119 -4.92 -0.39 2.42
N PRO A 120 -4.43 -0.89 3.56
CA PRO A 120 -5.06 -2.01 4.26
C PRO A 120 -6.44 -1.63 4.81
N HIS A 121 -6.69 -0.34 5.06
CA HIS A 121 -7.97 0.19 5.55
C HIS A 121 -8.91 0.48 4.39
N ASP A 122 -10.10 -0.13 4.42
CA ASP A 122 -11.15 0.04 3.41
C ASP A 122 -11.65 1.48 3.28
N GLN A 123 -11.74 2.21 4.40
CA GLN A 123 -12.17 3.62 4.43
C GLN A 123 -11.27 4.58 3.65
N ILE A 124 -10.02 4.16 3.39
CA ILE A 124 -9.04 4.94 2.62
C ILE A 124 -9.09 4.55 1.14
N ARG A 125 -9.54 3.33 0.82
CA ARG A 125 -9.46 2.83 -0.54
C ARG A 125 -10.54 3.45 -1.42
N ASP A 126 -10.13 3.77 -2.64
CA ASP A 126 -10.98 4.36 -3.68
C ASP A 126 -10.40 3.99 -5.05
N GLY A 127 -10.89 2.89 -5.63
CA GLY A 127 -10.35 2.34 -6.87
C GLY A 127 -10.55 3.27 -8.07
N GLU A 128 -11.72 3.91 -8.20
CA GLU A 128 -12.01 4.81 -9.32
C GLU A 128 -11.11 6.05 -9.30
N ARG A 129 -10.94 6.66 -8.12
CA ARG A 129 -10.04 7.79 -7.94
C ARG A 129 -8.59 7.37 -8.12
N ALA A 130 -8.19 6.18 -7.64
CA ALA A 130 -6.86 5.65 -7.83
C ALA A 130 -6.51 5.48 -9.31
N VAL A 131 -7.44 4.97 -10.13
CA VAL A 131 -7.22 4.82 -11.59
C VAL A 131 -6.98 6.18 -12.22
N THR A 132 -7.83 7.16 -11.93
CA THR A 132 -7.70 8.52 -12.47
C THR A 132 -6.34 9.14 -12.16
N LEU A 133 -5.91 9.05 -10.90
CA LEU A 133 -4.62 9.61 -10.45
C LEU A 133 -3.42 8.84 -11.05
N ALA A 134 -3.51 7.52 -11.16
CA ALA A 134 -2.44 6.69 -11.74
C ALA A 134 -2.29 6.94 -13.24
N GLU A 135 -3.40 7.07 -13.98
CA GLU A 135 -3.38 7.41 -15.41
C GLU A 135 -2.74 8.79 -15.65
N GLU A 136 -3.06 9.80 -14.84
CA GLU A 136 -2.42 11.12 -14.92
C GLU A 136 -0.91 11.01 -14.62
N ALA A 137 -0.51 10.28 -13.57
CA ALA A 137 0.89 10.07 -13.24
C ALA A 137 1.66 9.37 -14.39
N CYS A 138 1.09 8.30 -14.95
CA CYS A 138 1.65 7.60 -16.09
C CYS A 138 1.77 8.51 -17.31
N SER A 139 0.73 9.27 -17.64
CA SER A 139 0.72 10.22 -18.76
C SER A 139 1.81 11.29 -18.63
N LEU A 140 1.92 11.93 -17.46
CA LEU A 140 2.95 12.94 -17.20
C LEU A 140 4.37 12.36 -17.24
N SER A 141 4.56 11.09 -16.85
CA SER A 141 5.85 10.39 -16.98
C SER A 141 6.13 9.84 -18.39
N GLY A 142 5.14 9.89 -19.29
CA GLY A 142 5.19 9.28 -20.62
C GLY A 142 5.24 7.75 -20.58
N TYR A 143 4.62 7.11 -19.58
CA TYR A 143 4.59 5.65 -19.39
C TYR A 143 5.98 4.98 -19.32
N ARG A 144 7.00 5.72 -18.85
CA ARG A 144 8.39 5.22 -18.77
C ARG A 144 8.80 4.73 -17.38
N GLN A 145 8.00 5.01 -16.36
CA GLN A 145 8.27 4.60 -14.98
C GLN A 145 7.54 3.30 -14.66
N SER A 146 8.28 2.18 -14.55
CA SER A 146 7.68 0.87 -14.27
C SER A 146 6.85 0.87 -12.98
N ALA A 147 7.31 1.56 -11.94
CA ALA A 147 6.58 1.72 -10.68
C ALA A 147 5.23 2.45 -10.83
N TYR A 148 5.07 3.31 -11.84
CA TYR A 148 3.81 4.03 -12.05
C TYR A 148 2.82 3.16 -12.80
N VAL A 149 3.30 2.41 -13.79
CA VAL A 149 2.48 1.42 -14.50
C VAL A 149 2.03 0.30 -13.55
N ASP A 150 2.90 -0.11 -12.61
CA ASP A 150 2.55 -1.02 -11.52
C ASP A 150 1.48 -0.44 -10.58
N THR A 151 1.53 0.86 -10.29
CA THR A 151 0.50 1.56 -9.52
C THR A 151 -0.84 1.59 -10.27
N LEU A 152 -0.81 1.81 -11.59
CA LEU A 152 -2.00 1.76 -12.44
C LEU A 152 -2.63 0.37 -12.45
N ALA A 153 -1.80 -0.69 -12.48
CA ALA A 153 -2.27 -2.06 -12.35
C ALA A 153 -2.98 -2.30 -11.01
N ALA A 154 -2.38 -1.84 -9.91
CA ALA A 154 -2.98 -1.94 -8.58
C ALA A 154 -4.31 -1.17 -8.48
N ALA A 155 -4.40 0.01 -9.09
CA ALA A 155 -5.62 0.80 -9.13
C ALA A 155 -6.75 0.09 -9.88
N HIS A 156 -6.47 -0.50 -11.05
CA HIS A 156 -7.45 -1.29 -11.79
C HIS A 156 -7.90 -2.53 -11.01
N ALA A 157 -6.99 -3.20 -10.29
CA ALA A 157 -7.34 -4.33 -9.43
C ALA A 157 -8.28 -3.91 -8.29
N GLU A 158 -8.05 -2.75 -7.67
CA GLU A 158 -8.95 -2.22 -6.63
C GLU A 158 -10.32 -1.83 -7.18
N ALA A 159 -10.38 -1.31 -8.41
CA ALA A 159 -11.63 -1.05 -9.11
C ALA A 159 -12.35 -2.32 -9.61
N GLY A 160 -11.74 -3.51 -9.43
CA GLY A 160 -12.29 -4.80 -9.85
C GLY A 160 -12.05 -5.16 -11.32
N ASP A 161 -11.37 -4.31 -12.08
CA ASP A 161 -10.96 -4.57 -13.48
C ASP A 161 -9.64 -5.34 -13.52
N PHE A 162 -9.70 -6.61 -13.12
CA PHE A 162 -8.53 -7.48 -13.09
C PHE A 162 -7.94 -7.74 -14.48
N ALA A 163 -8.73 -7.65 -15.55
CA ALA A 163 -8.22 -7.82 -16.91
C ALA A 163 -7.23 -6.71 -17.26
N LYS A 164 -7.59 -5.44 -16.99
CA LYS A 164 -6.65 -4.33 -17.14
C LYS A 164 -5.51 -4.39 -16.13
N ALA A 165 -5.77 -4.82 -14.90
CA ALA A 165 -4.73 -4.96 -13.88
C ALA A 165 -3.60 -5.90 -14.36
N ILE A 166 -3.95 -7.06 -14.91
CA ILE A 166 -2.99 -8.02 -15.48
C ILE A 166 -2.21 -7.38 -16.63
N GLN A 167 -2.92 -6.78 -17.60
CA GLN A 167 -2.31 -6.14 -18.75
C GLN A 167 -1.27 -5.07 -18.34
N TRP A 168 -1.63 -4.21 -17.40
CA TRP A 168 -0.72 -3.16 -16.93
C TRP A 168 0.43 -3.73 -16.10
N GLN A 169 0.19 -4.77 -15.29
CA GLN A 169 1.25 -5.40 -14.50
C GLN A 169 2.29 -6.10 -15.38
N GLU A 170 1.87 -6.76 -16.46
CA GLU A 170 2.76 -7.32 -17.48
C GLU A 170 3.60 -6.23 -18.15
N GLN A 171 2.99 -5.09 -18.51
CA GLN A 171 3.70 -3.95 -19.05
C GLN A 171 4.70 -3.37 -18.04
N ALA A 172 4.35 -3.31 -16.76
CA ALA A 172 5.23 -2.84 -15.70
C ALA A 172 6.45 -3.76 -15.53
N LEU A 173 6.26 -5.08 -15.61
CA LEU A 173 7.32 -6.09 -15.62
C LEU A 173 8.23 -5.96 -16.84
N SER A 174 7.65 -5.76 -18.03
CA SER A 174 8.39 -5.52 -19.27
C SER A 174 9.29 -4.29 -19.18
N LEU A 175 8.76 -3.18 -18.64
CA LEU A 175 9.52 -1.94 -18.40
C LEU A 175 10.62 -2.08 -17.35
N ALA A 176 10.38 -2.83 -16.27
CA ALA A 176 11.36 -3.09 -15.23
C ALA A 176 12.49 -4.04 -15.71
N GLY A 177 12.19 -4.87 -16.70
CA GLY A 177 13.13 -5.81 -17.29
C GLY A 177 13.60 -6.90 -16.30
N PRO A 178 14.77 -7.51 -16.54
CA PRO A 178 15.28 -8.62 -15.73
C PRO A 178 15.50 -8.28 -14.24
N ASN A 179 15.60 -7.00 -13.90
CA ASN A 179 15.83 -6.51 -12.54
C ASN A 179 14.52 -6.21 -11.79
N ALA A 180 13.36 -6.58 -12.36
CA ALA A 180 12.08 -6.41 -11.68
C ALA A 180 12.08 -7.12 -10.32
N ASP A 181 11.75 -6.36 -9.28
CA ASP A 181 11.62 -6.90 -7.93
C ASP A 181 10.52 -7.98 -7.86
N GLN A 182 10.58 -8.82 -6.83
CA GLN A 182 9.63 -9.91 -6.67
C GLN A 182 8.19 -9.41 -6.45
N GLY A 183 8.02 -8.20 -5.91
CA GLY A 183 6.72 -7.60 -5.66
C GLY A 183 5.89 -7.41 -6.94
N PHE A 184 6.52 -7.11 -8.08
CA PHE A 184 5.80 -7.00 -9.36
C PHE A 184 5.20 -8.35 -9.78
N ARG A 185 5.95 -9.45 -9.61
CA ARG A 185 5.50 -10.81 -9.94
C ARG A 185 4.42 -11.28 -8.97
N ASP A 186 4.59 -10.98 -7.68
CA ASP A 186 3.60 -11.33 -6.66
C ASP A 186 2.27 -10.59 -6.88
N ARG A 187 2.32 -9.32 -7.33
CA ARG A 187 1.12 -8.57 -7.71
C ARG A 187 0.45 -9.13 -8.96
N LEU A 188 1.22 -9.53 -9.98
CA LEU A 188 0.66 -10.20 -11.17
C LEU A 188 -0.12 -11.47 -10.78
N ALA A 189 0.51 -12.36 -10.01
CA ALA A 189 -0.13 -13.59 -9.55
C ALA A 189 -1.41 -13.34 -8.75
N ARG A 190 -1.47 -12.24 -7.98
CA ARG A 190 -2.69 -11.83 -7.26
C ARG A 190 -3.80 -11.41 -8.22
N TYR A 191 -3.47 -10.62 -9.23
CA TYR A 191 -4.45 -10.12 -10.19
C TYR A 191 -4.99 -11.25 -11.07
N GLU A 192 -4.15 -12.22 -11.45
CA GLU A 192 -4.56 -13.47 -12.10
C GLU A 192 -5.57 -14.26 -11.26
N ASN A 193 -5.35 -14.30 -9.95
CA ASN A 193 -6.27 -14.91 -8.97
C ASN A 193 -7.44 -13.99 -8.58
N ARG A 194 -7.63 -12.85 -9.26
CA ARG A 194 -8.68 -11.86 -8.99
C ARG A 194 -8.68 -11.34 -7.54
N THR A 195 -7.49 -11.18 -6.98
CA THR A 195 -7.30 -10.62 -5.63
C THR A 195 -6.54 -9.30 -5.71
N PRO A 196 -7.04 -8.20 -5.14
CA PRO A 196 -6.29 -6.94 -5.09
C PRO A 196 -5.07 -7.04 -4.16
N TYR A 197 -4.07 -6.20 -4.41
CA TYR A 197 -2.91 -6.07 -3.52
C TYR A 197 -3.21 -5.14 -2.33
N ARG A 198 -2.65 -5.47 -1.17
CA ARG A 198 -2.72 -4.65 0.06
C ARG A 198 -1.32 -4.43 0.61
N GLU A 199 -0.95 -3.17 0.83
CA GLU A 199 0.33 -2.79 1.43
C GLU A 199 0.23 -2.88 2.96
N GLY A 200 1.16 -3.57 3.64
CA GLY A 200 1.19 -3.63 5.10
C GLY A 200 1.84 -4.91 5.67
N PRO A 201 2.07 -4.96 7.00
CA PRO A 201 2.79 -6.07 7.65
C PRO A 201 2.02 -7.39 7.64
N ASN A 202 0.70 -7.35 7.48
CA ASN A 202 -0.16 -8.55 7.40
C ASN A 202 -0.30 -9.08 5.97
N PHE A 203 0.75 -8.96 5.16
CA PHE A 203 0.82 -9.62 3.85
C PHE A 203 0.69 -11.13 4.04
N GLN A 204 -0.47 -11.68 3.71
CA GLN A 204 -0.60 -13.11 3.46
C GLN A 204 -0.09 -13.35 2.04
N ALA A 205 1.15 -13.80 1.92
CA ALA A 205 1.64 -14.37 0.67
C ALA A 205 0.61 -15.38 0.17
N LEU A 206 0.24 -15.33 -1.11
CA LEU A 206 -0.43 -16.48 -1.69
C LEU A 206 0.48 -17.68 -1.42
N PRO A 207 -0.05 -18.82 -0.90
CA PRO A 207 0.75 -20.03 -0.87
C PRO A 207 1.28 -20.23 -2.29
N ALA A 208 2.58 -20.52 -2.40
CA ALA A 208 3.18 -20.88 -3.67
C ALA A 208 2.57 -22.22 -4.09
N ASP A 209 1.37 -22.18 -4.66
CA ASP A 209 0.85 -23.34 -5.35
C ASP A 209 1.87 -23.66 -6.44
N PRO A 210 2.33 -24.93 -6.54
CA PRO A 210 3.33 -25.29 -7.51
C PRO A 210 2.79 -24.91 -8.89
N VAL A 211 3.55 -24.10 -9.62
CA VAL A 211 3.34 -23.88 -11.05
C VAL A 211 3.09 -25.26 -11.65
N PRO A 212 1.89 -25.55 -12.23
CA PRO A 212 1.64 -26.85 -12.79
C PRO A 212 2.73 -27.10 -13.83
N GLU A 213 3.58 -28.11 -13.59
CA GLU A 213 4.60 -28.49 -14.55
C GLU A 213 3.91 -28.67 -15.90
N PRO A 214 4.42 -28.07 -16.99
CA PRO A 214 3.82 -28.23 -18.30
C PRO A 214 3.76 -29.73 -18.59
N ASN A 215 2.53 -30.24 -18.58
CA ASN A 215 2.22 -31.66 -18.66
C ASN A 215 2.96 -32.19 -19.90
N ALA A 216 3.90 -33.11 -19.68
CA ALA A 216 4.66 -33.74 -20.77
C ALA A 216 3.76 -34.39 -21.83
N ASP A 217 2.48 -34.63 -21.49
CA ASP A 217 1.45 -35.22 -22.33
C ASP A 217 0.93 -34.30 -23.45
N THR A 218 1.18 -32.98 -23.39
CA THR A 218 0.68 -32.05 -24.44
C THR A 218 1.67 -31.87 -25.60
N ARG A 219 2.88 -32.42 -25.54
CA ARG A 219 3.89 -32.27 -26.61
C ARG A 219 3.81 -33.32 -27.71
N GLU A 220 3.00 -34.37 -27.54
CA GLU A 220 2.95 -35.47 -28.51
C GLU A 220 1.82 -35.34 -29.54
N ASN A 221 0.95 -34.32 -29.47
CA ASN A 221 -0.19 -34.20 -30.40
C ASN A 221 -0.18 -32.99 -31.35
N GLU A 222 0.96 -32.30 -31.50
CA GLU A 222 1.10 -31.19 -32.47
C GLU A 222 2.25 -31.36 -33.48
N LEU A 223 2.84 -32.56 -33.57
CA LEU A 223 3.88 -32.89 -34.54
C LEU A 223 3.45 -34.06 -35.45
N GLU A 224 2.32 -33.90 -36.15
CA GLU A 224 2.12 -34.60 -37.42
C GLU A 224 2.37 -33.64 -38.60
N PRO A 225 3.41 -33.88 -39.42
CA PRO A 225 3.58 -33.15 -40.66
C PRO A 225 2.56 -33.64 -41.69
N LYS A 226 1.67 -32.74 -42.17
CA LYS A 226 0.93 -32.96 -43.40
C LYS A 226 1.93 -33.17 -44.54
N LYS A 227 2.06 -34.42 -44.99
CA LYS A 227 2.72 -34.76 -46.27
C LYS A 227 1.96 -34.05 -47.39
N ALA A 228 2.62 -33.11 -48.04
CA ALA A 228 2.22 -32.66 -49.36
C ALA A 228 3.02 -33.48 -50.38
N ASP A 229 2.31 -34.28 -51.16
CA ASP A 229 2.86 -35.14 -52.20
C ASP A 229 3.57 -34.32 -53.28
N THR A 230 4.73 -34.81 -53.71
CA THR A 230 5.52 -34.25 -54.81
C THR A 230 5.43 -35.23 -55.99
N GLU A 231 4.85 -34.81 -57.10
CA GLU A 231 5.12 -35.41 -58.42
C GLU A 231 5.52 -34.29 -59.40
N PRO A 232 6.65 -34.44 -60.13
CA PRO A 232 6.96 -33.65 -61.32
C PRO A 232 7.15 -34.55 -62.55
N PRO A 233 7.47 -34.02 -63.76
CA PRO A 233 6.82 -32.94 -64.52
C PRO A 233 6.57 -33.38 -65.99
N THR A 234 5.71 -32.69 -66.77
CA THR A 234 5.82 -32.72 -68.25
C THR A 234 5.32 -31.43 -68.93
N ASP A 235 6.26 -30.85 -69.68
CA ASP A 235 6.22 -30.09 -70.94
C ASP A 235 5.29 -28.88 -71.23
N LYS A 236 5.95 -27.86 -71.79
CA LYS A 236 5.51 -26.61 -72.47
C LYS A 236 4.95 -26.92 -73.89
N PRO A 237 4.53 -25.96 -74.78
CA PRO A 237 4.48 -24.48 -74.70
C PRO A 237 3.25 -23.77 -75.35
N THR A 238 3.27 -22.42 -75.28
CA THR A 238 2.97 -21.42 -76.35
C THR A 238 1.67 -20.56 -76.31
N GLU A 239 1.90 -19.28 -76.65
CA GLU A 239 1.04 -18.22 -77.24
C GLU A 239 0.17 -17.37 -76.29
N SER A 240 0.50 -16.07 -76.14
CA SER A 240 0.01 -14.90 -76.91
C SER A 240 -1.41 -14.49 -76.44
N ASN A 241 -1.81 -13.23 -76.26
CA ASN A 241 -1.33 -11.96 -76.77
C ASN A 241 -2.11 -10.81 -76.07
N THR A 242 -1.58 -9.59 -76.16
CA THR A 242 -2.31 -8.28 -76.27
C THR A 242 -2.81 -7.61 -74.97
N GLU A 243 -2.33 -6.45 -74.47
CA GLU A 243 -2.04 -5.07 -74.97
C GLU A 243 -3.11 -4.03 -74.52
N ALA A 244 -2.69 -2.76 -74.44
CA ALA A 244 -3.40 -1.49 -74.12
C ALA A 244 -3.35 -1.05 -72.63
N GLU A 245 -2.45 -0.15 -72.22
CA GLU A 245 -2.41 1.33 -72.41
C GLU A 245 -3.47 2.04 -71.51
N ALA A 246 -3.07 2.79 -70.46
CA ALA A 246 -2.42 4.11 -70.38
C ALA A 246 -3.44 5.27 -70.24
N GLU A 247 -2.97 6.37 -69.64
CA GLU A 247 -3.57 7.71 -69.53
C GLU A 247 -4.56 7.98 -68.38
N THR A 248 -4.56 9.11 -67.67
CA THR A 248 -3.60 10.15 -67.23
C THR A 248 -4.40 11.03 -66.24
N GLU A 249 -3.72 11.59 -65.24
CA GLU A 249 -4.17 12.70 -64.36
C GLU A 249 -4.68 13.96 -65.13
N PRO A 250 -5.33 15.03 -64.54
CA PRO A 250 -4.92 15.69 -63.27
C PRO A 250 -5.95 16.51 -62.43
N VAL A 251 -5.50 16.88 -61.21
CA VAL A 251 -5.61 18.14 -60.42
C VAL A 251 -6.78 19.13 -60.65
N SER A 252 -7.49 19.50 -59.56
CA SER A 252 -8.08 20.85 -59.38
C SER A 252 -8.37 21.21 -57.90
N GLU A 253 -7.55 22.10 -57.34
CA GLU A 253 -7.93 23.21 -56.43
C GLU A 253 -7.93 24.50 -57.29
N PRO A 254 -8.52 25.67 -56.91
CA PRO A 254 -8.81 26.17 -55.55
C PRO A 254 -10.21 26.84 -55.42
N ASP A 255 -10.53 27.43 -54.26
CA ASP A 255 -11.17 28.76 -54.23
C ASP A 255 -11.06 29.45 -52.86
N GLU A 256 -10.58 30.69 -52.93
CA GLU A 256 -10.58 31.72 -51.89
C GLU A 256 -12.03 32.12 -51.52
N ASN A 257 -12.28 32.42 -50.25
CA ASN A 257 -13.41 33.28 -49.88
C ASN A 257 -12.97 34.33 -48.87
N THR A 258 -12.99 35.59 -49.32
CA THR A 258 -12.85 36.82 -48.53
C THR A 258 -14.14 37.65 -48.61
N SER A 259 -14.39 38.41 -47.53
CA SER A 259 -15.46 39.40 -47.27
C SER A 259 -16.63 38.85 -46.43
N THR A 260 -16.94 39.42 -45.27
CA THR A 260 -17.23 40.84 -45.03
C THR A 260 -16.91 41.26 -43.60
#